data_AF-A0A2N1M4H5-F1
#
_entry.id   AF-A0A2N1M4H5-F1
#
_cell.length_a   1.000
_cell.length_b   1.000
_cell.length_c   1.000
_cell.angle_alpha   90.00
_cell.angle_beta   90.00
_cell.angle_gamma   90.00
#
_symmetry.space_group_name_H-M   'P 1'
#
loop_
_entity.id
_entity.type
_entity.pdbx_description
1 polymer ?
#
loop_
_entity_poly.entity_id
_entity_poly.type
_entity_poly.pdbx_seq_one_letter_code
_entity_poly.pdbx_strand_id
1 'polypeptide(L)'
;MRYYENGNLYSYLDESMGVLCWRDIVDMLWAISAGLNFIHERVSSMGIYMEGTPSIVSGTPPVFARLMLQCLDADPFNRPTVSQLYERLGNWVTAICDPSDLSNQFNVAEEINFIKFSNTTMS
;
A
#
# COMPACT_ATOMS: atom_id res chain seq x y z
N MET A 1 13.27 -22.91 9.67
CA MET A 1 12.72 -21.54 9.69
C MET A 1 11.79 -21.42 10.89
N ARG A 2 11.89 -20.35 11.67
CA ARG A 2 10.92 -20.03 12.73
C ARG A 2 9.84 -19.16 12.07
N TYR A 3 8.60 -19.61 12.08
CA TYR A 3 7.47 -18.78 11.68
C TYR A 3 7.02 -17.96 12.89
N TYR A 4 6.68 -16.70 12.68
CA TYR A 4 6.07 -15.89 13.73
C TYR A 4 4.66 -16.42 14.00
N GLU A 5 4.28 -16.47 15.29
CA GLU A 5 3.04 -17.12 15.74
C GLU A 5 1.76 -16.37 15.34
N ASN A 6 1.88 -15.14 14.82
CA ASN A 6 0.76 -14.24 14.53
C ASN A 6 0.23 -14.34 13.08
N GLY A 7 0.37 -15.50 12.44
CA GLY A 7 -0.10 -15.70 11.07
C GLY A 7 0.70 -14.93 10.01
N ASN A 8 0.11 -14.70 8.84
CA ASN A 8 0.73 -13.98 7.72
C ASN A 8 0.04 -12.62 7.47
N LEU A 9 0.70 -11.75 6.70
CA LEU A 9 0.20 -10.40 6.42
C LEU A 9 -1.19 -10.41 5.77
N TYR A 10 -1.50 -11.37 4.90
CA TYR A 10 -2.82 -11.47 4.27
C TYR A 10 -3.91 -11.71 5.31
N SER A 11 -3.73 -12.65 6.24
CA SER A 11 -4.70 -12.93 7.29
C SER A 11 -4.91 -11.71 8.21
N TYR A 12 -3.81 -11.02 8.58
CA TYR A 12 -3.90 -9.80 9.38
C TYR A 12 -4.68 -8.70 8.65
N LEU A 13 -4.39 -8.48 7.36
CA LEU A 13 -5.08 -7.48 6.56
C LEU A 13 -6.56 -7.83 6.37
N ASP A 14 -6.90 -9.09 6.14
CA ASP A 14 -8.28 -9.56 5.98
C ASP A 14 -9.11 -9.31 7.26
N GLU A 15 -8.54 -9.63 8.43
CA GLU A 15 -9.18 -9.39 9.73
C GLU A 15 -9.29 -7.89 10.09
N SER A 16 -8.35 -7.07 9.59
CA SER A 16 -8.22 -5.65 9.95
C SER A 16 -8.75 -4.68 8.88
N MET A 17 -9.19 -5.17 7.71
CA MET A 17 -9.49 -4.35 6.52
C MET A 17 -10.57 -3.30 6.75
N GLY A 18 -11.46 -3.51 7.72
CA GLY A 18 -12.51 -2.56 8.12
C GLY A 18 -12.12 -1.60 9.25
N VAL A 19 -10.90 -1.70 9.78
CA VAL A 19 -10.41 -0.92 10.94
C VAL A 19 -9.27 0.02 10.54
N LEU A 20 -8.48 -0.37 9.54
CA LEU A 20 -7.34 0.40 9.07
C LEU A 20 -7.77 1.57 8.20
N CYS A 21 -7.29 2.77 8.52
CA CYS A 21 -7.45 3.92 7.63
C CYS A 21 -6.33 3.95 6.59
N TRP A 22 -6.49 4.75 5.53
CA TRP A 22 -5.46 4.88 4.49
C TRP A 22 -4.09 5.32 5.00
N ARG A 23 -4.04 6.06 6.11
CA ARG A 23 -2.77 6.43 6.75
C ARG A 23 -2.02 5.21 7.29
N ASP A 24 -2.72 4.30 7.96
CA ASP A 24 -2.12 3.06 8.47
C ASP A 24 -1.58 2.20 7.33
N ILE A 25 -2.32 2.13 6.21
CA ILE A 25 -1.90 1.41 5.01
C ILE A 25 -0.61 2.00 4.43
N VAL A 26 -0.52 3.34 4.33
CA VAL A 26 0.68 4.02 3.82
C VAL A 26 1.87 3.82 4.76
N ASP A 27 1.67 3.89 6.08
CA ASP A 27 2.72 3.67 7.08
C ASP A 27 3.26 2.23 7.02
N MET A 28 2.39 1.23 6.92
CA MET A 28 2.80 -0.17 6.77
C MET A 28 3.58 -0.41 5.47
N LEU A 29 3.12 0.16 4.35
CA LEU A 29 3.82 0.04 3.07
C LEU A 29 5.17 0.73 3.09
N TRP A 30 5.28 1.88 3.74
CA TRP A 30 6.56 2.55 3.94
C TRP A 30 7.52 1.66 4.74
N ALA A 31 7.06 1.06 5.84
CA ALA A 31 7.89 0.14 6.65
C ALA A 31 8.35 -1.09 5.85
N ILE A 32 7.47 -1.70 5.05
CA ILE A 32 7.83 -2.82 4.16
C ILE A 32 8.85 -2.36 3.12
N SER A 33 8.64 -1.20 2.49
CA SER A 33 9.55 -0.65 1.49
C SER A 33 10.94 -0.35 2.07
N ALA A 34 11.01 0.13 3.31
CA ALA A 34 12.26 0.38 4.01
C ALA A 34 13.02 -0.93 4.28
N GLY A 35 12.31 -1.97 4.74
CA GLY A 35 12.87 -3.31 4.94
C GLY A 35 13.38 -3.92 3.64
N LEU A 36 12.61 -3.80 2.55
CA LEU A 36 13.03 -4.25 1.23
C LEU A 36 14.23 -3.46 0.71
N ASN A 37 14.25 -2.13 0.89
CA ASN A 37 15.37 -1.28 0.46
C ASN A 37 16.66 -1.72 1.17
N PHE A 38 16.58 -1.95 2.48
CA PHE A 38 17.69 -2.45 3.28
C PHE A 38 18.20 -3.83 2.83
N ILE A 39 17.30 -4.74 2.44
CA ILE A 39 17.68 -6.06 1.91
C ILE A 39 18.29 -5.93 0.52
N HIS A 40 17.69 -5.14 -0.38
CA HIS A 40 18.16 -4.92 -1.74
C HIS A 40 19.55 -4.28 -1.78
N GLU A 41 19.87 -3.36 -0.85
CA GLU A 41 21.20 -2.79 -0.69
C GLU A 41 22.25 -3.83 -0.25
N ARG A 42 21.82 -4.95 0.34
CA ARG A 42 22.69 -5.98 0.91
C ARG A 42 22.75 -7.28 0.09
N VAL A 43 21.79 -7.52 -0.80
CA VAL A 43 21.65 -8.76 -1.57
C VAL A 43 21.38 -8.41 -3.04
N SER A 44 22.34 -8.68 -3.92
CA SER A 44 22.23 -8.43 -5.35
C SER A 44 21.07 -9.23 -5.94
N SER A 45 20.03 -8.51 -6.38
CA SER A 45 19.04 -8.90 -7.41
C SER A 45 18.52 -10.34 -7.33
N MET A 46 17.65 -10.64 -6.36
CA MET A 46 16.69 -11.73 -6.51
C MET A 46 15.33 -11.12 -6.81
N GLY A 47 14.89 -11.19 -8.06
CA GLY A 47 13.56 -10.75 -8.46
C GLY A 47 12.51 -11.65 -7.82
N ILE A 48 11.79 -11.16 -6.81
CA ILE A 48 10.62 -11.84 -6.28
C ILE A 48 9.45 -11.46 -7.19
N TYR A 49 9.03 -12.40 -8.03
CA TYR A 49 7.79 -12.28 -8.80
C TYR A 49 6.62 -12.46 -7.82
N MET A 50 5.82 -11.42 -7.63
CA MET A 50 4.52 -11.54 -6.97
C MET A 50 3.56 -12.24 -7.95
N GLU A 51 3.13 -13.46 -7.64
CA GLU A 51 2.02 -14.09 -8.34
C GLU A 51 0.69 -13.49 -7.85
N GLY A 52 -0.12 -13.02 -8.78
CA GLY A 52 -1.42 -12.39 -8.51
C GLY A 52 -1.44 -10.93 -8.93
N THR A 53 -2.34 -10.58 -9.84
CA THR A 53 -2.63 -9.19 -10.20
C THR A 53 -3.56 -8.60 -9.14
N PRO A 54 -3.12 -7.59 -8.36
CA PRO A 54 -4.02 -6.85 -7.49
C PRO A 54 -5.11 -6.19 -8.35
N SER A 55 -6.38 -6.42 -8.01
CA SER A 55 -7.48 -5.68 -8.63
C SER A 55 -7.61 -4.33 -7.93
N ILE A 56 -7.66 -3.25 -8.71
CA ILE A 56 -7.97 -1.92 -8.17
C ILE A 56 -9.46 -1.90 -7.88
N VAL A 57 -9.81 -1.95 -6.59
CA VAL A 57 -11.19 -1.87 -6.13
C VAL A 57 -11.65 -0.42 -6.03
N SER A 58 -12.96 -0.20 -6.22
CA SER A 58 -13.55 1.13 -6.03
C SER A 58 -13.31 1.61 -4.58
N GLY A 59 -12.98 2.87 -4.39
CA GLY A 59 -12.53 3.40 -3.08
C GLY A 59 -11.01 3.40 -2.89
N THR A 60 -10.23 2.97 -3.89
CA THR A 60 -8.77 3.17 -3.90
C THR A 60 -8.44 4.63 -4.25
N PRO A 61 -7.62 5.36 -3.46
CA PRO A 61 -7.14 6.69 -3.78
C PRO A 61 -6.49 6.71 -5.17
N PRO A 62 -6.81 7.67 -6.04
CA PRO A 62 -6.25 7.71 -7.39
C PRO A 62 -4.72 7.72 -7.43
N VAL A 63 -4.09 8.41 -6.48
CA VAL A 63 -2.62 8.42 -6.34
C VAL A 63 -2.04 7.04 -6.03
N PHE A 64 -2.75 6.26 -5.21
CA PHE A 64 -2.36 4.92 -4.83
C PHE A 64 -2.55 3.93 -5.98
N ALA A 65 -3.70 4.00 -6.67
CA ALA A 65 -3.98 3.21 -7.86
C ALA A 65 -2.93 3.41 -8.96
N ARG A 66 -2.52 4.67 -9.21
CA ARG A 66 -1.44 4.97 -10.17
C ARG A 66 -0.11 4.33 -9.76
N LEU A 67 0.24 4.36 -8.48
CA LEU A 67 1.46 3.74 -7.97
C LEU A 67 1.42 2.22 -8.16
N MET A 68 0.30 1.57 -7.82
CA MET A 68 0.12 0.14 -8.02
C MET A 68 0.28 -0.25 -9.50
N LEU A 69 -0.34 0.49 -10.42
CA LEU A 69 -0.21 0.26 -11.85
C LEU A 69 1.25 0.38 -12.32
N GLN A 70 1.99 1.36 -11.82
CA GLN A 70 3.42 1.50 -12.13
C GLN A 70 4.25 0.31 -11.61
N CYS A 71 3.93 -0.21 -10.43
CA CYS A 71 4.61 -1.40 -9.90
C CYS A 71 4.36 -2.65 -10.75
N LEU A 72 3.20 -2.70 -11.41
CA LEU A 72 2.73 -3.80 -12.24
C LEU A 72 3.02 -3.60 -13.73
N ASP A 73 3.81 -2.58 -14.10
CA ASP A 73 4.07 -2.27 -15.50
C ASP A 73 4.69 -3.49 -16.21
N ALA A 74 4.22 -3.78 -17.42
CA ALA A 74 4.72 -4.90 -18.20
C ALA A 74 6.21 -4.73 -18.52
N ASP A 75 6.64 -3.48 -18.71
CA ASP A 75 8.04 -3.13 -18.90
C ASP A 75 8.73 -2.96 -17.54
N PRO A 76 9.76 -3.77 -17.22
CA PRO A 76 10.50 -3.65 -15.96
C PRO A 76 11.19 -2.28 -15.79
N PHE A 77 11.45 -1.53 -16.86
CA PHE A 77 12.06 -0.20 -16.76
C PHE A 77 11.09 0.91 -16.33
N ASN A 78 9.78 0.67 -16.48
CA ASN A 78 8.74 1.58 -15.99
C ASN A 78 8.40 1.32 -14.52
N ARG A 79 8.81 0.17 -13.98
CA ARG A 79 8.59 -0.18 -12.58
C ARG A 79 9.47 0.68 -11.69
N PRO A 80 8.92 1.26 -10.61
CA PRO A 80 9.75 1.99 -9.66
C PRO A 80 10.71 1.03 -8.96
N THR A 81 11.93 1.51 -8.70
CA THR A 81 12.86 0.80 -7.83
C THR A 81 12.37 0.85 -6.38
N VAL A 82 12.88 -0.05 -5.55
CA VAL A 82 12.54 -0.06 -4.12
C VAL A 82 12.92 1.26 -3.43
N SER A 83 14.04 1.88 -3.83
CA SER A 83 14.44 3.19 -3.30
C SER A 83 13.47 4.31 -3.72
N GLN A 84 13.00 4.30 -4.97
CA GLN A 84 11.97 5.24 -5.44
C GLN A 84 10.63 5.05 -4.71
N LEU A 85 10.27 3.80 -4.41
CA LEU A 85 9.09 3.49 -3.60
C LEU A 85 9.25 4.00 -2.16
N TYR A 86 10.38 3.73 -1.53
CA TYR A 86 10.67 4.17 -0.17
C TYR A 86 10.62 5.70 -0.04
N GLU A 87 11.26 6.44 -0.94
CA GLU A 87 11.23 7.91 -0.94
C GLU A 87 9.81 8.44 -1.16
N ARG A 88 9.08 7.87 -2.14
CA ARG A 88 7.72 8.32 -2.46
C ARG A 88 6.76 8.08 -1.30
N LEU A 89 6.80 6.90 -0.69
CA LEU A 89 5.95 6.55 0.45
C LEU A 89 6.33 7.38 1.68
N GLY A 90 7.63 7.61 1.93
CA GLY A 90 8.07 8.48 3.03
C GLY A 90 7.57 9.91 2.87
N ASN A 91 7.56 10.44 1.64
CA ASN A 91 6.96 11.75 1.35
C ASN A 91 5.45 11.77 1.56
N TRP A 92 4.74 10.65 1.37
CA TRP A 92 3.31 10.57 1.64
C TRP A 92 3.01 10.54 3.13
N VAL A 93 3.79 9.78 3.91
CA VAL A 93 3.66 9.74 5.38
C VAL A 93 3.70 11.14 5.98
N THR A 94 4.60 12.00 5.50
CA THR A 94 4.69 13.39 5.94
C THR A 94 3.55 14.24 5.38
N ALA A 95 3.31 14.19 4.06
CA ALA A 95 2.36 15.09 3.39
C ALA A 95 0.88 14.78 3.67
N ILE A 96 0.50 13.56 4.07
CA ILE A 96 -0.88 13.22 4.43
C ILE A 96 -1.30 13.88 5.76
N CYS A 97 -0.34 14.27 6.60
CA CYS A 97 -0.61 14.97 7.85
C CYS A 97 -1.03 16.43 7.64
N ASP A 98 -0.72 17.01 6.48
CA ASP A 98 -1.01 18.40 6.14
C ASP A 98 -2.09 18.49 5.04
N PRO A 99 -3.04 19.44 5.13
CA PRO A 99 -4.04 19.63 4.10
C PRO A 99 -3.40 19.91 2.72
N SER A 100 -3.62 18.99 1.78
CA SER A 100 -3.06 19.03 0.43
C SER A 100 -3.94 18.23 -0.55
N ASP A 101 -3.70 18.37 -1.85
CA ASP A 101 -4.36 17.53 -2.86
C ASP A 101 -4.08 16.04 -2.65
N LEU A 102 -2.94 15.71 -2.04
CA LEU A 102 -2.59 14.35 -1.68
C LEU A 102 -3.48 13.86 -0.53
N SER A 103 -3.51 14.57 0.61
CA SER A 103 -4.33 14.20 1.76
C SER A 103 -5.82 14.12 1.40
N ASN A 104 -6.30 15.03 0.53
CA ASN A 104 -7.68 15.04 0.06
C ASN A 104 -8.04 13.78 -0.72
N GLN A 105 -7.14 13.23 -1.55
CA GLN A 105 -7.39 11.97 -2.26
C GLN A 105 -7.58 10.79 -1.32
N PHE A 106 -6.85 10.77 -0.20
CA PHE A 106 -6.99 9.72 0.83
C PHE A 106 -8.25 9.91 1.67
N ASN A 107 -8.57 11.15 2.07
CA ASN A 107 -9.78 11.45 2.85
C ASN A 107 -11.07 11.09 2.08
N VAL A 108 -11.15 11.44 0.78
CA VAL A 108 -12.31 11.09 -0.06
C VAL A 108 -12.44 9.57 -0.20
N ALA A 109 -11.33 8.85 -0.32
CA ALA A 109 -11.33 7.39 -0.39
C ALA A 109 -11.82 6.76 0.93
N GLU A 110 -11.43 7.33 2.06
CA GLU A 110 -11.88 6.93 3.40
C GLU A 110 -13.40 7.10 3.54
N GLU A 111 -13.94 8.25 3.12
CA GLU A 111 -15.39 8.50 3.15
C GLU A 111 -16.17 7.50 2.28
N ILE A 112 -15.67 7.17 1.09
CA ILE A 112 -16.28 6.16 0.21
C ILE A 112 -16.29 4.78 0.90
N ASN A 113 -15.18 4.41 1.54
CA ASN A 113 -15.08 3.13 2.25
C ASN A 113 -16.01 3.08 3.46
N PHE A 114 -16.12 4.18 4.22
CA PHE A 114 -17.05 4.30 5.33
C PHE A 114 -18.52 4.17 4.88
N ILE A 115 -18.91 4.86 3.80
CA ILE A 115 -20.27 4.76 3.24
C ILE A 115 -20.56 3.32 2.82
N LYS A 116 -19.63 2.64 2.15
CA LYS A 116 -19.80 1.23 1.76
C LYS A 116 -19.98 0.31 2.96
N PHE A 117 -19.12 0.43 3.96
CA PHE A 117 -19.21 -0.38 5.17
C PHE A 117 -20.57 -0.20 5.85
N SER A 118 -21.01 1.05 6.01
CA SER A 118 -22.32 1.35 6.62
C SER A 118 -23.48 0.71 5.86
N ASN A 119 -23.46 0.75 4.52
CA ASN A 119 -24.50 0.15 3.69
C ASN A 119 -24.50 -1.39 3.76
N THR A 120 -23.34 -2.03 3.91
CA THR A 120 -23.23 -3.50 4.05
C THR A 120 -23.71 -3.99 5.42
N THR A 121 -23.59 -3.18 6.47
CA THR A 121 -24.08 -3.53 7.82
C THR A 121 -25.58 -3.31 8.03
N MET A 122 -26.25 -2.57 7.13
CA MET A 122 -27.69 -2.24 7.22
C MET A 122 -28.58 -3.12 6.31
N SER A 123 -28.01 -4.03 5.53
CA SER A 123 -28.71 -4.98 4.65
C SER A 123 -28.71 -6.40 5.24
#